data_AF-A0A1M5G8F5-F1
#
_entry.id   AF-A0A1M5G8F5-F1
#
_cell.length_a   1.000
_cell.length_b   1.000
_cell.length_c   1.000
_cell.angle_alpha   90.00
_cell.angle_beta   90.00
_cell.angle_gamma   90.00
#
_symmetry.space_group_name_H-M   'P 1'
#
loop_
_entity.id
_entity.type
_entity.pdbx_description
1 polymer ?
#
loop_
_entity_poly.entity_id
_entity_poly.type
_entity_poly.pdbx_seq_one_letter_code
_entity_poly.pdbx_strand_id
1 'polypeptide(L)'
;MKALIIIDVQYDFLPGGALAVNHGDEIVQTINELQPTYDLVVATQDWHPRGHKSFFTSHPGKTAFEEITLNGLNQVLWPEHCIQGTKGAELVPELSTDAVEAIFRKGMDKEIDSYSGFFDNGKKKSTGMADYLKGRGVTEVAVCGVAADYCVYYTANDALDLGFKSSIIERASKPIDQERYARVKADFQSKGGTVI
;
A
#
# COMPACT_ATOMS: atom_id res chain seq x y z
N MET A 1 -16.53 14.14 4.66
CA MET A 1 -15.39 14.40 3.77
C MET A 1 -14.90 13.07 3.22
N LYS A 2 -14.63 12.98 1.91
CA LYS A 2 -14.13 11.78 1.24
C LYS A 2 -12.65 11.97 0.88
N ALA A 3 -11.79 11.06 1.32
CA ALA A 3 -10.36 11.08 1.01
C ALA A 3 -9.98 10.02 -0.02
N LEU A 4 -9.04 10.36 -0.91
CA LEU A 4 -8.34 9.41 -1.76
C LEU A 4 -7.01 9.03 -1.08
N ILE A 5 -6.76 7.73 -0.95
CA ILE A 5 -5.49 7.18 -0.45
C ILE A 5 -4.79 6.49 -1.62
N ILE A 6 -3.68 7.07 -2.08
CA ILE A 6 -2.87 6.56 -3.18
C ILE A 6 -1.75 5.68 -2.60
N ILE A 7 -1.80 4.38 -2.86
CA ILE A 7 -0.90 3.41 -2.27
C ILE A 7 0.29 3.12 -3.19
N ASP A 8 1.49 3.45 -2.70
CA ASP A 8 2.78 2.93 -3.14
C ASP A 8 3.01 2.96 -4.67
N VAL A 9 2.62 4.05 -5.35
CA VAL A 9 2.89 4.24 -6.78
C VAL A 9 4.36 4.68 -6.98
N GLN A 10 5.26 3.77 -6.62
CA GLN A 10 6.72 3.95 -6.56
C GLN A 10 7.42 3.17 -7.67
N TYR A 11 8.61 3.62 -8.07
CA TYR A 11 9.38 3.01 -9.15
C TYR A 11 9.55 1.50 -9.02
N ASP A 12 9.87 0.99 -7.82
CA ASP A 12 10.13 -0.45 -7.66
C ASP A 12 8.89 -1.32 -7.86
N PHE A 13 7.68 -0.77 -7.72
CA PHE A 13 6.44 -1.50 -7.92
C PHE A 13 5.87 -1.36 -9.33
N LEU A 14 6.43 -0.50 -10.19
CA LEU A 14 5.99 -0.34 -11.58
C LEU A 14 6.93 -1.09 -12.54
N PRO A 15 6.54 -1.33 -13.81
CA PRO A 15 7.39 -2.04 -14.77
C PRO A 15 8.81 -1.49 -14.86
N GLY A 16 9.79 -2.39 -14.74
CA GLY A 16 11.22 -2.06 -14.67
C GLY A 16 11.77 -1.89 -13.25
N GLY A 17 10.91 -1.87 -12.23
CA GLY A 17 11.25 -1.85 -10.82
C GLY A 17 11.66 -3.22 -10.24
N ALA A 18 12.22 -3.22 -9.02
CA ALA A 18 12.72 -4.43 -8.37
C ALA A 18 11.62 -5.43 -7.94
N LEU A 19 10.39 -4.96 -7.73
CA LEU A 19 9.21 -5.74 -7.38
C LEU A 19 8.01 -5.32 -8.23
N ALA A 20 8.24 -5.26 -9.55
CA ALA A 20 7.26 -4.73 -10.48
C ALA A 20 5.94 -5.52 -10.48
N VAL A 21 4.84 -4.80 -10.31
CA VAL A 21 3.49 -5.27 -10.59
C VAL A 21 3.25 -5.19 -12.08
N ASN A 22 2.82 -6.29 -12.69
CA ASN A 22 2.53 -6.34 -14.12
C ASN A 22 1.49 -5.28 -14.50
N HIS A 23 1.81 -4.46 -15.50
CA HIS A 23 0.96 -3.36 -15.95
C HIS A 23 0.58 -2.36 -14.84
N GLY A 24 1.42 -2.27 -13.80
CA GLY A 24 1.19 -1.40 -12.65
C GLY A 24 1.19 0.09 -13.00
N ASP A 25 1.81 0.49 -14.11
CA ASP A 25 1.87 1.86 -14.61
C ASP A 25 0.57 2.35 -15.27
N GLU A 26 -0.26 1.44 -15.78
CA GLU A 26 -1.53 1.78 -16.46
C GLU A 26 -2.53 2.52 -15.55
N ILE A 27 -2.39 2.40 -14.23
CA ILE A 27 -3.30 3.07 -13.27
C ILE A 27 -2.95 4.54 -13.04
N VAL A 28 -1.72 4.98 -13.36
CA VAL A 28 -1.20 6.30 -12.95
C VAL A 28 -2.05 7.43 -13.51
N GLN A 29 -2.38 7.37 -14.81
CA GLN A 29 -3.25 8.37 -15.43
C GLN A 29 -4.64 8.39 -14.78
N THR A 30 -5.22 7.21 -14.54
CA THR A 30 -6.52 7.09 -13.88
C THR A 30 -6.49 7.70 -12.47
N ILE A 31 -5.42 7.47 -11.71
CA ILE A 31 -5.24 8.05 -10.38
C ILE A 31 -5.19 9.58 -10.49
N ASN A 32 -4.41 10.13 -11.41
CA ASN A 32 -4.33 11.58 -11.64
C ASN A 32 -5.70 12.20 -11.96
N GLU A 33 -6.52 11.54 -12.78
CA GLU A 33 -7.87 12.01 -13.12
C GLU A 33 -8.86 11.93 -11.94
N LEU A 34 -8.62 11.02 -10.99
CA LEU A 34 -9.46 10.85 -9.80
C LEU A 34 -9.22 11.92 -8.75
N GLN A 35 -7.98 12.39 -8.57
CA GLN A 35 -7.60 13.31 -7.47
C GLN A 35 -8.55 14.51 -7.30
N PRO A 36 -8.98 15.24 -8.36
CA PRO A 36 -9.85 16.40 -8.22
C PRO A 36 -11.28 16.09 -7.73
N THR A 37 -11.67 14.82 -7.68
CA THR A 37 -13.02 14.38 -7.26
C THR A 37 -13.12 14.07 -5.76
N TYR A 38 -12.00 14.22 -5.03
CA TYR A 38 -11.91 13.97 -3.60
C TYR A 38 -11.60 15.25 -2.84
N ASP A 39 -12.10 15.34 -1.61
CA ASP A 39 -11.91 16.51 -0.74
C ASP A 39 -10.48 16.58 -0.16
N LEU A 40 -9.81 15.43 -0.08
CA LEU A 40 -8.46 15.26 0.47
C LEU A 40 -7.75 14.13 -0.28
N VAL A 41 -6.49 14.35 -0.66
CA VAL A 41 -5.64 13.31 -1.23
C VAL A 41 -4.42 13.10 -0.34
N VAL A 42 -4.14 11.86 0.00
CA VAL A 42 -2.92 11.44 0.68
C VAL A 42 -2.27 10.30 -0.10
N ALA A 43 -0.97 10.14 0.06
CA ALA A 43 -0.23 9.04 -0.54
C ALA A 43 0.55 8.26 0.52
N THR A 44 0.90 7.02 0.18
CA THR A 44 1.86 6.23 0.97
C THR A 44 3.13 5.98 0.18
N GLN A 45 4.20 5.66 0.90
CA GLN A 45 5.43 5.11 0.35
C GLN A 45 5.89 3.97 1.24
N ASP A 46 6.18 2.81 0.64
CA ASP A 46 7.07 1.85 1.28
C ASP A 46 8.47 2.46 1.38
N TRP A 47 9.07 2.30 2.56
CA TRP A 47 10.28 3.04 2.90
C TRP A 47 11.22 2.19 3.77
N HIS A 48 11.71 1.10 3.19
CA HIS A 48 12.42 0.06 3.92
C HIS A 48 13.90 0.38 4.16
N PRO A 49 14.41 0.23 5.40
CA PRO A 49 15.85 0.28 5.63
C PRO A 49 16.56 -0.85 4.88
N ARG A 50 17.85 -0.65 4.56
CA ARG A 50 18.66 -1.74 3.98
C ARG A 50 18.69 -2.96 4.91
N GLY A 51 18.52 -4.14 4.33
CA GLY A 51 18.43 -5.40 5.08
C GLY A 51 17.17 -5.53 5.94
N HIS A 52 16.07 -4.86 5.55
CA HIS A 52 14.75 -5.08 6.15
C HIS A 52 14.40 -6.58 6.15
N LYS A 53 13.73 -7.06 7.20
CA LYS A 53 13.46 -8.48 7.40
C LYS A 53 12.38 -9.04 6.48
N SER A 54 11.65 -8.20 5.74
CA SER A 54 10.81 -8.67 4.63
C SER A 54 11.63 -9.07 3.40
N PHE A 55 12.91 -8.68 3.28
CA PHE A 55 13.72 -9.04 2.12
C PHE A 55 14.29 -10.46 2.25
N PHE A 56 14.21 -11.25 1.17
CA PHE A 56 14.76 -12.61 1.17
C PHE A 56 16.28 -12.61 1.41
N THR A 57 16.99 -11.57 0.98
CA THR A 57 18.44 -11.39 1.17
C THR A 57 18.84 -11.26 2.64
N SER A 58 17.90 -10.90 3.52
CA SER A 58 18.10 -10.84 4.97
C SER A 58 18.06 -12.20 5.66
N HIS A 59 17.77 -13.28 4.92
CA HIS A 59 17.60 -14.64 5.44
C HIS A 59 18.42 -15.65 4.61
N PRO A 60 19.56 -16.14 5.13
CA PRO A 60 20.41 -17.08 4.40
C PRO A 60 19.65 -18.34 3.97
N GLY A 61 19.77 -18.70 2.68
CA GLY A 61 19.15 -19.89 2.10
C GLY A 61 17.67 -19.76 1.72
N LYS A 62 17.09 -18.56 1.85
CA LYS A 62 15.70 -18.28 1.44
C LYS A 62 15.63 -17.68 0.04
N THR A 63 14.45 -17.77 -0.58
CA THR A 63 14.18 -17.18 -1.90
C THR A 63 13.06 -16.15 -1.84
N ALA A 64 13.00 -15.26 -2.84
CA ALA A 64 11.87 -14.36 -3.00
C ALA A 64 10.56 -15.16 -3.13
N PHE A 65 9.48 -14.56 -2.62
CA PHE A 65 8.11 -15.06 -2.54
C PHE A 65 7.89 -16.26 -1.58
N GLU A 66 8.91 -16.68 -0.85
CA GLU A 66 8.76 -17.71 0.19
C GLU A 66 8.06 -17.13 1.43
N GLU A 67 7.14 -17.88 2.04
CA GLU A 67 6.51 -17.52 3.31
C GLU A 67 7.29 -18.09 4.51
N ILE A 68 7.55 -17.26 5.51
CA ILE A 68 8.19 -17.63 6.76
C ILE A 68 7.41 -17.09 7.96
N THR A 69 7.68 -17.64 9.15
CA THR A 69 7.31 -16.99 10.40
C THR A 69 8.42 -16.07 10.87
N LEU A 70 8.13 -14.76 10.93
CA LEU A 70 9.05 -13.73 11.42
C LEU A 70 8.45 -13.09 12.68
N ASN A 71 9.13 -13.22 13.82
CA ASN A 71 8.69 -12.63 15.09
C ASN A 71 7.24 -12.99 15.48
N GLY A 72 6.79 -14.19 15.12
CA GLY A 72 5.43 -14.70 15.38
C GLY A 72 4.36 -14.28 14.36
N LEU A 73 4.74 -13.59 13.28
CA LEU A 73 3.84 -13.16 12.20
C LEU A 73 4.17 -13.92 10.91
N ASN A 74 3.16 -14.12 10.05
CA ASN A 74 3.40 -14.62 8.70
C ASN A 74 4.05 -13.52 7.85
N GLN A 75 5.12 -13.85 7.14
CA GLN A 75 5.88 -12.92 6.31
C GLN A 75 6.21 -13.56 4.96
N VAL A 76 5.73 -12.93 3.88
CA VAL A 76 6.23 -13.22 2.53
C VAL A 76 7.58 -12.53 2.37
N LEU A 77 8.58 -13.26 1.90
CA LEU A 77 9.88 -12.68 1.60
C LEU A 77 9.88 -12.04 0.22
N TRP A 78 10.38 -10.82 0.10
CA TRP A 78 10.36 -10.04 -1.13
C TRP A 78 11.78 -9.84 -1.68
N PRO A 79 11.96 -9.59 -2.98
CA PRO A 79 13.16 -8.91 -3.48
C PRO A 79 13.44 -7.64 -2.69
N GLU A 80 14.69 -7.17 -2.67
CA GLU A 80 14.98 -5.84 -2.13
C GLU A 80 14.26 -4.78 -2.97
N HIS A 81 13.45 -3.95 -2.33
CA HIS A 81 12.64 -2.92 -2.98
C HIS A 81 12.41 -1.74 -2.05
N CYS A 82 12.07 -0.58 -2.62
CA CYS A 82 11.67 0.63 -1.92
C CYS A 82 12.63 1.01 -0.79
N ILE A 83 13.94 0.79 -1.01
CA ILE A 83 14.97 1.09 -0.02
C ILE A 83 15.08 2.60 0.18
N GLN A 84 15.13 3.05 1.43
CA GLN A 84 15.18 4.46 1.80
C GLN A 84 16.27 5.23 1.03
N GLY A 85 15.86 6.34 0.40
CA GLY A 85 16.74 7.25 -0.33
C GLY A 85 17.23 6.71 -1.67
N THR A 86 16.70 5.59 -2.15
CA THR A 86 16.98 5.09 -3.50
C THR A 86 15.89 5.51 -4.47
N LYS A 87 16.22 5.53 -5.76
CA LYS A 87 15.25 5.80 -6.83
C LYS A 87 14.04 4.85 -6.77
N GLY A 88 14.26 3.58 -6.44
CA GLY A 88 13.21 2.57 -6.34
C GLY A 88 12.08 2.96 -5.37
N ALA A 89 12.41 3.73 -4.33
CA ALA A 89 11.45 4.20 -3.32
C ALA A 89 10.78 5.54 -3.66
N GLU A 90 11.18 6.23 -4.73
CA GLU A 90 10.54 7.47 -5.15
C GLU A 90 9.16 7.18 -5.76
N LEU A 91 8.18 8.08 -5.52
CA LEU A 91 6.96 8.08 -6.31
C LEU A 91 7.33 8.38 -7.77
N VAL A 92 6.65 7.75 -8.73
CA VAL A 92 6.97 7.95 -10.14
C VAL A 92 6.60 9.37 -10.59
N PRO A 93 7.39 10.02 -11.46
CA PRO A 93 7.17 11.40 -11.87
C PRO A 93 5.88 11.60 -12.68
N GLU A 94 5.32 10.54 -13.24
CA GLU A 94 4.03 10.54 -13.94
C GLU A 94 2.84 10.68 -12.97
N LEU A 95 3.02 10.38 -11.67
CA LEU A 95 2.00 10.64 -10.66
C LEU A 95 2.02 12.12 -10.29
N SER A 96 0.90 12.81 -10.51
CA SER A 96 0.74 14.19 -10.03
C SER A 96 0.66 14.18 -8.50
N THR A 97 1.49 14.99 -7.86
CA THR A 97 1.55 15.10 -6.39
C THR A 97 1.08 16.46 -5.88
N ASP A 98 0.65 17.37 -6.77
CA ASP A 98 0.23 18.73 -6.41
C ASP A 98 -0.96 18.76 -5.44
N ALA A 99 -1.88 17.79 -5.57
CA ALA A 99 -3.04 17.66 -4.69
C ALA A 99 -2.77 16.79 -3.44
N VAL A 100 -1.61 16.11 -3.36
CA VAL A 100 -1.26 15.24 -2.25
C VAL A 100 -0.85 16.08 -1.05
N GLU A 101 -1.70 16.12 -0.03
CA GLU A 101 -1.47 16.96 1.16
C GLU A 101 -0.48 16.35 2.16
N ALA A 102 -0.36 15.02 2.17
CA ALA A 102 0.54 14.31 3.06
C ALA A 102 0.99 12.98 2.44
N ILE A 103 2.25 12.62 2.69
CA ILE A 103 2.84 11.32 2.32
C ILE A 103 3.18 10.57 3.61
N PHE A 104 2.60 9.38 3.78
CA PHE A 104 2.83 8.51 4.93
C PHE A 104 3.78 7.39 4.56
N ARG A 105 4.97 7.38 5.17
CA ARG A 105 5.96 6.32 4.98
C ARG A 105 5.69 5.15 5.91
N LYS A 106 5.76 3.94 5.37
CA LYS A 106 5.54 2.68 6.08
C LYS A 106 6.71 1.71 5.87
N GLY A 107 6.78 0.64 6.65
CA GLY A 107 7.82 -0.38 6.53
C GLY A 107 9.22 0.05 7.01
N MET A 108 9.30 1.08 7.87
CA MET A 108 10.57 1.67 8.30
C MET A 108 11.27 0.89 9.43
N ASP A 109 10.55 0.04 10.15
CA ASP A 109 11.14 -0.80 11.19
C ASP A 109 11.74 -2.06 10.56
N LYS A 110 13.05 -2.26 10.75
CA LYS A 110 13.78 -3.38 10.16
C LYS A 110 13.16 -4.75 10.48
N GLU A 111 12.54 -4.89 11.66
CA GLU A 111 12.09 -6.18 12.20
C GLU A 111 10.62 -6.50 11.95
N ILE A 112 9.85 -5.56 11.37
CA ILE A 112 8.42 -5.74 11.11
C ILE A 112 7.97 -4.99 9.86
N ASP A 113 7.36 -5.74 8.96
CA ASP A 113 6.84 -5.23 7.70
C ASP A 113 5.50 -4.48 7.89
N SER A 114 5.08 -3.71 6.88
CA SER A 114 3.91 -2.84 6.96
C SER A 114 3.20 -2.75 5.61
N TYR A 115 2.24 -3.63 5.37
CA TYR A 115 1.40 -3.54 4.15
C TYR A 115 0.37 -2.42 4.27
N SER A 116 -0.30 -2.32 5.42
CA SER A 116 -1.28 -1.28 5.67
C SER A 116 -0.60 0.09 5.74
N GLY A 117 -1.23 1.09 5.11
CA GLY A 117 -0.87 2.50 5.28
C GLY A 117 -1.18 3.03 6.68
N PHE A 118 -1.92 2.28 7.52
CA PHE A 118 -2.29 2.69 8.87
C PHE A 118 -1.37 2.10 9.95
N PHE A 119 -0.94 0.85 9.80
CA PHE A 119 -0.21 0.11 10.83
C PHE A 119 0.85 -0.82 10.25
N ASP A 120 1.85 -1.16 11.06
CA ASP A 120 2.68 -2.34 10.79
C ASP A 120 1.85 -3.64 10.83
N ASN A 121 2.39 -4.72 10.25
CA ASN A 121 1.68 -6.00 10.11
C ASN A 121 1.31 -6.66 11.45
N GLY A 122 1.93 -6.23 12.56
CA GLY A 122 1.59 -6.67 13.91
C GLY A 122 0.65 -5.73 14.65
N LYS A 123 0.17 -4.66 14.00
CA LYS A 123 -0.59 -3.56 14.59
C LYS A 123 0.06 -2.97 15.85
N LYS A 124 1.40 -2.99 15.92
CA LYS A 124 2.16 -2.50 17.08
C LYS A 124 2.45 -1.01 16.99
N LYS A 125 2.66 -0.50 15.78
CA LYS A 125 2.93 0.91 15.49
C LYS A 125 1.95 1.44 14.46
N SER A 126 1.48 2.66 14.71
CA SER A 126 0.68 3.46 13.79
C SER A 126 1.60 4.30 12.90
N THR A 127 1.20 4.51 11.65
CA THR A 127 1.82 5.49 10.74
C THR A 127 1.38 6.94 11.04
N GLY A 128 0.33 7.11 11.85
CA GLY A 128 -0.32 8.39 12.11
C GLY A 128 -1.36 8.78 11.06
N MET A 129 -1.52 8.02 9.96
CA MET A 129 -2.46 8.35 8.88
C MET A 129 -3.92 8.36 9.38
N ALA A 130 -4.30 7.44 10.27
CA ALA A 130 -5.66 7.37 10.82
C ALA A 130 -6.03 8.64 11.59
N ASP A 131 -5.12 9.10 12.46
CA ASP A 131 -5.33 10.29 13.28
C ASP A 131 -5.35 11.56 12.42
N TYR A 132 -4.50 11.62 11.40
CA TYR A 132 -4.52 12.69 10.41
C TYR A 132 -5.86 12.77 9.68
N LEU A 133 -6.34 11.66 9.11
CA LEU A 133 -7.61 11.62 8.38
C LEU A 133 -8.80 11.97 9.29
N LYS A 134 -8.85 11.41 10.51
CA LYS A 134 -9.90 11.73 11.49
C LYS A 134 -9.85 13.20 11.91
N GLY A 135 -8.66 13.74 12.16
CA GLY A 135 -8.45 15.16 12.47
C GLY A 135 -8.90 16.10 11.35
N ARG A 136 -8.88 15.63 10.10
CA ARG A 136 -9.41 16.34 8.92
C ARG A 136 -10.92 16.18 8.71
N GLY A 137 -11.60 15.39 9.54
CA GLY A 137 -13.04 15.12 9.42
C GLY A 137 -13.39 14.15 8.29
N VAL A 138 -12.44 13.30 7.88
CA VAL A 138 -12.66 12.24 6.89
C VAL A 138 -13.55 11.16 7.49
N THR A 139 -14.59 10.79 6.75
CA THR A 139 -15.54 9.74 7.11
C THR A 139 -15.55 8.59 6.12
N GLU A 140 -15.05 8.83 4.91
CA GLU A 140 -15.04 7.88 3.80
C GLU A 140 -13.66 7.93 3.12
N VAL A 141 -13.10 6.76 2.83
CA VAL A 141 -11.83 6.62 2.13
C VAL A 141 -12.02 5.77 0.88
N ALA A 142 -11.40 6.18 -0.22
CA ALA A 142 -11.24 5.36 -1.39
C ALA A 142 -9.74 5.09 -1.58
N VAL A 143 -9.38 3.82 -1.73
CA VAL A 143 -8.00 3.35 -1.79
C VAL A 143 -7.71 2.88 -3.22
N CYS A 144 -6.58 3.31 -3.76
CA CYS A 144 -6.08 2.92 -5.08
C CYS A 144 -4.56 2.71 -5.03
N GLY A 145 -3.96 2.26 -6.13
CA GLY A 145 -2.51 2.04 -6.22
C GLY A 145 -2.12 0.57 -6.27
N VAL A 146 -0.95 0.22 -5.72
CA VAL A 146 -0.39 -1.13 -5.80
C VAL A 146 0.16 -1.63 -4.47
N ALA A 147 0.22 -2.93 -4.22
CA ALA A 147 -0.50 -3.98 -4.95
C ALA A 147 -1.94 -4.13 -4.43
N ALA A 148 -2.90 -4.34 -5.33
CA ALA A 148 -4.34 -4.43 -5.02
C ALA A 148 -4.65 -5.52 -3.97
N ASP A 149 -3.90 -6.62 -4.01
CA ASP A 149 -4.06 -7.75 -3.09
C ASP A 149 -3.26 -7.61 -1.78
N TYR A 150 -2.25 -6.74 -1.74
CA TYR A 150 -1.47 -6.45 -0.53
C TYR A 150 -1.79 -5.06 0.01
N CYS A 151 -0.90 -4.08 -0.17
CA CYS A 151 -0.96 -2.79 0.51
C CYS A 151 -2.32 -2.09 0.37
N VAL A 152 -2.94 -2.16 -0.82
CA VAL A 152 -4.28 -1.61 -1.06
C VAL A 152 -5.34 -2.34 -0.22
N TYR A 153 -5.40 -3.67 -0.30
CA TYR A 153 -6.36 -4.47 0.46
C TYR A 153 -6.17 -4.31 1.98
N TYR A 154 -4.94 -4.42 2.50
CA TYR A 154 -4.68 -4.25 3.93
C TYR A 154 -5.06 -2.86 4.43
N THR A 155 -4.73 -1.81 3.66
CA THR A 155 -5.13 -0.44 4.00
C THR A 155 -6.64 -0.27 3.98
N ALA A 156 -7.31 -0.78 2.95
CA ALA A 156 -8.77 -0.69 2.82
C ALA A 156 -9.49 -1.45 3.94
N ASN A 157 -8.99 -2.63 4.32
CA ASN A 157 -9.54 -3.42 5.41
C ASN A 157 -9.31 -2.75 6.77
N ASP A 158 -8.10 -2.25 7.05
CA ASP A 158 -7.84 -1.52 8.29
C ASP A 158 -8.66 -0.22 8.39
N ALA A 159 -8.98 0.42 7.25
CA ALA A 159 -9.89 1.56 7.27
C ALA A 159 -11.29 1.20 7.78
N LEU A 160 -11.81 0.00 7.44
CA LEU A 160 -13.08 -0.49 8.00
C LEU A 160 -12.97 -0.69 9.50
N ASP A 161 -11.91 -1.34 9.97
CA ASP A 161 -11.65 -1.56 11.41
C ASP A 161 -11.56 -0.23 12.18
N LEU A 162 -11.08 0.83 11.52
CA LEU A 162 -10.94 2.17 12.06
C LEU A 162 -12.23 3.01 12.03
N GLY A 163 -13.30 2.49 11.44
CA GLY A 163 -14.63 3.10 11.37
C GLY A 163 -14.85 4.01 10.15
N PHE A 164 -13.99 3.99 9.14
CA PHE A 164 -14.24 4.67 7.88
C PHE A 164 -15.16 3.82 6.99
N LYS A 165 -15.98 4.47 6.15
CA LYS A 165 -16.49 3.77 4.96
C LYS A 165 -15.31 3.59 4.00
N SER A 166 -15.06 2.36 3.57
CA SER A 166 -13.87 2.03 2.78
C SER A 166 -14.26 1.48 1.42
N SER A 167 -13.60 2.00 0.38
CA SER A 167 -13.73 1.52 -0.99
C SER A 167 -12.36 1.21 -1.59
N ILE A 168 -12.27 0.15 -2.41
CA ILE A 168 -11.14 -0.05 -3.33
C ILE A 168 -11.58 0.42 -4.72
N ILE A 169 -10.79 1.29 -5.34
CA ILE A 169 -11.02 1.73 -6.73
C ILE A 169 -10.32 0.73 -7.66
N GLU A 170 -11.08 -0.23 -8.18
CA GLU A 170 -10.54 -1.38 -8.91
C GLU A 170 -9.87 -0.97 -10.21
N ARG A 171 -10.48 -0.04 -10.95
CA ARG A 171 -9.89 0.50 -12.20
C ARG A 171 -8.59 1.30 -11.97
N ALA A 172 -8.28 1.63 -10.73
CA ALA A 172 -7.10 2.39 -10.32
C ALA A 172 -6.15 1.55 -9.45
N SER A 173 -6.28 0.22 -9.47
CA SER A 173 -5.46 -0.70 -8.68
C SER A 173 -5.02 -1.91 -9.50
N LYS A 174 -3.81 -2.43 -9.25
CA LYS A 174 -3.30 -3.65 -9.91
C LYS A 174 -2.76 -4.65 -8.88
N PRO A 175 -3.15 -5.93 -8.92
CA PRO A 175 -2.63 -6.94 -8.02
C PRO A 175 -1.31 -7.54 -8.51
N ILE A 176 -0.52 -8.08 -7.58
CA ILE A 176 0.60 -8.98 -7.93
C ILE A 176 0.04 -10.32 -8.42
N ASP A 177 -0.94 -10.86 -7.69
CA ASP A 177 -1.59 -12.14 -7.98
C ASP A 177 -3.10 -11.95 -8.13
N GLN A 178 -3.62 -12.26 -9.32
CA GLN A 178 -5.03 -12.09 -9.66
C GLN A 178 -5.95 -13.03 -8.89
N GLU A 179 -5.53 -14.27 -8.60
CA GLU A 179 -6.33 -15.23 -7.85
C GLU A 179 -6.39 -14.85 -6.37
N ARG A 180 -5.26 -14.41 -5.82
CA ARG A 180 -5.19 -13.87 -4.46
C ARG A 180 -6.07 -12.63 -4.34
N TYR A 181 -6.01 -11.72 -5.31
CA TYR A 181 -6.86 -10.54 -5.34
C TYR A 181 -8.35 -10.91 -5.32
N ALA A 182 -8.79 -11.88 -6.14
CA ALA A 182 -10.18 -12.32 -6.14
C ALA A 182 -10.65 -12.81 -4.75
N ARG A 183 -9.79 -13.53 -4.02
CA ARG A 183 -10.10 -13.99 -2.65
C ARG A 183 -10.20 -12.84 -1.66
N VAL A 184 -9.21 -11.95 -1.61
CA VAL A 184 -9.19 -10.84 -0.64
C VAL A 184 -10.23 -9.77 -0.97
N LYS A 185 -10.58 -9.62 -2.26
CA LYS A 185 -11.71 -8.78 -2.71
C LYS A 185 -13.03 -9.28 -2.14
N ALA A 186 -13.31 -10.59 -2.25
CA ALA A 186 -14.53 -11.17 -1.71
C ALA A 186 -14.59 -11.05 -0.18
N ASP A 187 -13.47 -11.28 0.52
CA ASP A 187 -13.36 -11.08 1.96
C ASP A 187 -13.64 -9.61 2.36
N PHE A 188 -13.01 -8.65 1.68
CA PHE A 188 -13.24 -7.22 1.90
C PHE A 188 -14.71 -6.82 1.73
N GLN A 189 -15.35 -7.31 0.67
CA GLN A 189 -16.78 -7.06 0.43
C GLN A 189 -17.67 -7.68 1.51
N SER A 190 -17.32 -8.88 2.01
CA SER A 190 -18.07 -9.54 3.08
C SER A 190 -18.03 -8.77 4.41
N LYS A 191 -16.99 -7.95 4.62
CA LYS A 191 -16.81 -7.07 5.79
C LYS A 191 -17.48 -5.71 5.63
N GLY A 192 -18.23 -5.48 4.55
CA GLY A 192 -18.91 -4.21 4.26
C GLY A 192 -18.05 -3.20 3.47
N GLY A 193 -16.86 -3.61 3.02
CA GLY A 193 -16.08 -2.86 2.05
C GLY A 193 -16.76 -2.82 0.68
N THR A 194 -16.46 -1.80 -0.10
CA THR A 194 -17.03 -1.63 -1.45
C THR A 194 -15.94 -1.62 -2.50
N VAL A 195 -16.20 -2.19 -3.67
CA VAL A 195 -15.25 -2.17 -4.79
C VAL A 195 -15.93 -1.42 -5.92
N ILE A 196 -15.30 -0.34 -6.38
CA ILE A 196 -15.87 0.64 -7.31
C ILE A 196 -14.95 0.92 -8.49
#